data_AF-A0A6G1HIB7-F1
#
_entry.id   AF-A0A6G1HIB7-F1
#
_cell.length_a   1.000
_cell.length_b   1.000
_cell.length_c   1.000
_cell.angle_alpha   90.00
_cell.angle_beta   90.00
_cell.angle_gamma   90.00
#
_symmetry.space_group_name_H-M   'P 1'
#
loop_
_entity.id
_entity.type
_entity.pdbx_description
1 polymer ?
#
loop_
_entity_poly.entity_id
_entity_poly.type
_entity_poly.pdbx_seq_one_letter_code
_entity_poly.pdbx_strand_id
1 'polypeptide(L)'
;RRGGLTKERKRQRDKRVAHLVRKFIDKLSVWTETDRTADVTRAFRDKIALEVENLKMESFGLEILHAIGATYTFKASSFLKSQKLFGITGLWSRIKDKGQLAKDTWGTISRAIVAQSSVEEMAKAEEKGGEDWTDEKRAEYEKKVAGKILAAAWRGTKFEIQGVLRDVCDRMLNDKTVKLDKRIERAHGLMIIAELFAKAARDPDEEGDFMAFEQLMAEAQMKKEKTADK
;
A
#
# COMPACT_ATOMS: atom_id res chain seq x y z
N ARG A 1 15.99 -20.57 19.90
CA ARG A 1 16.43 -19.46 19.00
C ARG A 1 15.30 -18.84 18.16
N ARG A 2 14.40 -19.61 17.52
CA ARG A 2 13.26 -19.07 16.72
C ARG A 2 12.30 -18.13 17.49
N GLY A 3 12.00 -18.40 18.76
CA GLY A 3 11.11 -17.55 19.58
C GLY A 3 11.71 -16.22 20.07
N GLY A 4 13.02 -16.03 20.01
CA GLY A 4 13.68 -14.76 20.34
C GLY A 4 13.67 -13.78 19.16
N LEU A 5 13.91 -14.29 17.95
CA LEU A 5 13.89 -13.53 16.72
C LEU A 5 12.49 -12.94 16.43
N THR A 6 11.43 -13.68 16.74
CA THR A 6 10.04 -13.24 16.58
C THR A 6 9.67 -12.13 17.58
N LYS A 7 10.15 -12.22 18.82
CA LYS A 7 9.96 -11.18 19.84
C LYS A 7 10.68 -9.88 19.47
N GLU A 8 11.93 -9.97 19.00
CA GLU A 8 12.67 -8.77 18.60
C GLU A 8 12.05 -8.11 17.36
N ARG A 9 11.66 -8.89 16.34
CA ARG A 9 10.93 -8.36 15.17
C ARG A 9 9.62 -7.66 15.58
N LYS A 10 8.86 -8.25 16.50
CA LYS A 10 7.64 -7.64 17.03
C LYS A 10 7.95 -6.32 17.74
N ARG A 11 8.97 -6.29 18.60
CA ARG A 11 9.40 -5.08 19.32
C ARG A 11 9.80 -3.95 18.37
N GLN A 12 10.55 -4.25 17.31
CA GLN A 12 10.95 -3.25 16.32
C GLN A 12 9.74 -2.71 15.54
N ARG A 13 8.80 -3.59 15.16
CA ARG A 13 7.53 -3.18 14.56
C ARG A 13 6.72 -2.28 15.51
N ASP A 14 6.61 -2.65 16.78
CA ASP A 14 5.86 -1.88 17.78
C ASP A 14 6.46 -0.48 18.00
N LYS A 15 7.80 -0.36 18.03
CA LYS A 15 8.50 0.93 18.08
C LYS A 15 8.23 1.78 16.83
N ARG A 16 8.32 1.18 15.65
CA ARG A 16 8.02 1.85 14.38
C ARG A 16 6.58 2.35 14.35
N VAL A 17 5.61 1.50 14.72
CA VAL A 17 4.20 1.87 14.80
C VAL A 17 3.98 2.99 15.82
N ALA A 18 4.60 2.93 17.00
CA ALA A 18 4.49 3.99 18.00
C ALA A 18 4.99 5.35 17.47
N HIS A 19 6.14 5.33 16.80
CA HIS A 19 6.73 6.53 16.20
C HIS A 19 5.82 7.12 15.11
N LEU A 20 5.32 6.26 14.22
CA LEU A 20 4.41 6.66 13.13
C LEU A 20 3.08 7.18 13.65
N VAL A 21 2.51 6.57 14.71
CA VAL A 21 1.29 7.08 15.36
C VAL A 21 1.50 8.50 15.88
N ARG A 22 2.62 8.77 16.55
CA ARG A 22 2.93 10.14 17.00
C ARG A 22 3.00 11.11 15.83
N LYS A 23 3.82 10.81 14.82
CA LYS A 23 3.95 11.63 13.61
C LYS A 23 2.61 11.88 12.91
N PHE A 24 1.74 10.87 12.90
CA PHE A 24 0.46 10.96 12.25
C PHE A 24 -0.55 11.78 13.04
N ILE A 25 -0.55 11.66 14.37
CA ILE A 25 -1.31 12.56 15.26
C ILE A 25 -0.81 14.00 15.10
N ASP A 26 0.50 14.23 15.06
CA ASP A 26 1.08 15.56 14.85
C ASP A 26 0.69 16.15 13.48
N LYS A 27 0.55 15.32 12.45
CA LYS A 27 0.03 15.76 11.13
C LYS A 27 -1.45 16.14 11.21
N LEU A 28 -2.26 15.32 11.88
CA LEU A 28 -3.70 15.56 12.00
C LEU A 28 -4.01 16.74 12.94
N SER A 29 -3.17 17.03 13.93
CA SER A 29 -3.40 18.10 14.91
C SER A 29 -3.51 19.48 14.27
N VAL A 30 -2.84 19.69 13.13
CA VAL A 30 -2.95 20.90 12.29
C VAL A 30 -4.40 21.21 11.93
N TRP A 31 -5.25 20.19 11.82
CA TRP A 31 -6.69 20.34 11.58
C TRP A 31 -7.51 20.03 12.84
N THR A 32 -7.21 18.97 13.60
CA THR A 32 -8.04 18.54 14.73
C THR A 32 -7.99 19.48 15.94
N GLU A 33 -6.96 20.31 16.08
CA GLU A 33 -6.82 21.28 17.18
C GLU A 33 -7.28 22.69 16.80
N THR A 34 -8.05 22.82 15.73
CA THR A 34 -8.64 24.07 15.24
C THR A 34 -10.16 24.05 15.35
N ASP A 35 -10.81 25.15 14.96
CA ASP A 35 -12.27 25.21 14.79
C ASP A 35 -12.79 24.39 13.60
N ARG A 36 -11.89 23.92 12.72
CA ARG A 36 -12.18 23.14 11.50
C ARG A 36 -13.17 23.85 10.58
N THR A 37 -13.14 25.18 10.57
CA THR A 37 -13.89 26.00 9.61
C THR A 37 -13.53 25.64 8.16
N ALA A 38 -14.35 26.11 7.22
CA ALA A 38 -14.13 25.85 5.80
C ALA A 38 -12.74 26.32 5.33
N ASP A 39 -12.27 27.47 5.80
CA ASP A 39 -10.95 28.01 5.45
C ASP A 39 -9.80 27.17 6.00
N VAL A 40 -9.89 26.74 7.26
CA VAL A 40 -8.87 25.86 7.86
C VAL A 40 -8.86 24.48 7.19
N THR A 41 -10.03 23.95 6.86
CA THR A 41 -10.16 22.69 6.14
C THR A 41 -9.58 22.79 4.73
N ARG A 42 -9.80 23.91 4.03
CA ARG A 42 -9.18 24.18 2.73
C ARG A 42 -7.66 24.24 2.85
N ALA A 43 -7.12 25.02 3.78
CA ALA A 43 -5.67 25.12 3.99
C ALA A 43 -5.03 23.76 4.33
N PHE A 44 -5.71 22.92 5.12
CA PHE A 44 -5.26 21.56 5.38
C PHE A 44 -5.26 20.71 4.11
N ARG A 45 -6.32 20.78 3.29
CA ARG A 45 -6.38 20.07 2.00
C ARG A 45 -5.26 20.52 1.05
N ASP A 46 -5.02 21.82 0.94
CA ASP A 46 -4.00 22.39 0.07
C ASP A 46 -2.60 21.90 0.47
N LYS A 47 -2.31 21.88 1.78
CA LYS A 47 -1.06 21.31 2.30
C LYS A 47 -0.89 19.84 1.91
N ILE A 48 -1.95 19.03 2.06
CA ILE A 48 -1.91 17.61 1.69
C ILE A 48 -1.80 17.44 0.17
N ALA A 49 -2.45 18.29 -0.62
CA ALA A 49 -2.33 18.28 -2.08
C ALA A 49 -0.89 18.55 -2.52
N LEU A 50 -0.21 19.55 -1.94
CA LEU A 50 1.21 19.80 -2.22
C LEU A 50 2.11 18.61 -1.85
N GLU A 51 1.80 17.90 -0.77
CA GLU A 51 2.50 16.65 -0.45
C GLU A 51 2.24 15.56 -1.50
N VAL A 52 1.01 15.45 -2.01
CA VAL A 52 0.65 14.51 -3.09
C VAL A 52 1.42 14.83 -4.36
N GLU A 53 1.53 16.10 -4.76
CA GLU A 53 2.27 16.51 -5.96
C GLU A 53 3.76 16.12 -5.89
N ASN A 54 4.37 16.22 -4.71
CA ASN A 54 5.75 15.76 -4.53
C ASN A 54 5.84 14.22 -4.55
N LEU A 55 4.96 13.54 -3.81
CA LEU A 55 5.02 12.10 -3.64
C LEU A 55 4.63 11.32 -4.90
N LYS A 56 3.76 11.86 -5.75
CA LYS A 56 3.34 11.19 -6.99
C LYS A 56 4.52 11.06 -7.97
N MET A 57 5.53 11.91 -7.87
CA MET A 57 6.70 11.91 -8.75
C MET A 57 7.78 10.89 -8.34
N GLU A 58 7.61 10.21 -7.21
CA GLU A 58 8.51 9.16 -6.76
C GLU A 58 8.23 7.82 -7.47
N SER A 59 9.21 6.91 -7.47
CA SER A 59 9.02 5.54 -7.97
C SER A 59 7.91 4.83 -7.20
N PHE A 60 6.92 4.32 -7.93
CA PHE A 60 5.67 3.75 -7.43
C PHE A 60 4.83 4.72 -6.59
N GLY A 61 5.10 6.03 -6.65
CA GLY A 61 4.49 7.06 -5.83
C GLY A 61 2.96 7.06 -5.90
N LEU A 62 2.40 7.03 -7.12
CA LEU A 62 0.96 6.93 -7.33
C LEU A 62 0.35 5.67 -6.71
N GLU A 63 0.96 4.50 -6.95
CA GLU A 63 0.43 3.25 -6.42
C GLU A 63 0.50 3.20 -4.88
N ILE A 64 1.53 3.78 -4.29
CA ILE A 64 1.67 3.94 -2.83
C ILE A 64 0.57 4.85 -2.30
N LEU A 65 0.39 6.03 -2.90
CA LEU A 65 -0.64 7.00 -2.50
C LEU A 65 -2.03 6.36 -2.55
N HIS A 66 -2.38 5.67 -3.63
CA HIS A 66 -3.64 4.94 -3.75
C HIS A 66 -3.78 3.84 -2.68
N ALA A 67 -2.72 3.08 -2.40
CA ALA A 67 -2.74 2.04 -1.37
C ALA A 67 -2.95 2.62 0.04
N ILE A 68 -2.34 3.77 0.33
CA ILE A 68 -2.54 4.51 1.57
C ILE A 68 -3.98 5.03 1.64
N GLY A 69 -4.47 5.69 0.59
CA GLY A 69 -5.82 6.25 0.50
C GLY A 69 -6.90 5.19 0.72
N ALA A 70 -6.77 4.03 0.09
CA ALA A 70 -7.66 2.90 0.31
C ALA A 70 -7.63 2.40 1.78
N THR A 71 -6.43 2.27 2.36
CA THR A 71 -6.26 1.84 3.76
C THR A 71 -6.90 2.83 4.73
N TYR A 72 -6.64 4.12 4.55
CA TYR A 72 -7.18 5.19 5.39
C TYR A 72 -8.69 5.28 5.29
N THR A 73 -9.25 5.25 4.07
CA THR A 73 -10.70 5.21 3.83
C THR A 73 -11.34 4.04 4.57
N PHE A 74 -10.77 2.85 4.44
CA PHE A 74 -11.26 1.65 5.09
C PHE A 74 -11.22 1.77 6.61
N LYS A 75 -10.08 2.14 7.21
CA LYS A 75 -9.93 2.22 8.67
C LYS A 75 -10.79 3.32 9.28
N ALA A 76 -10.82 4.51 8.67
CA ALA A 76 -11.62 5.64 9.13
C ALA A 76 -13.13 5.34 9.04
N SER A 77 -13.60 4.89 7.88
CA SER A 77 -15.03 4.62 7.67
C SER A 77 -15.52 3.48 8.55
N SER A 78 -14.75 2.41 8.73
CA SER A 78 -15.08 1.32 9.67
C SER A 78 -15.16 1.80 11.10
N PHE A 79 -14.23 2.65 11.55
CA PHE A 79 -14.28 3.25 12.88
C PHE A 79 -15.53 4.12 13.05
N LEU A 80 -15.79 5.06 12.14
CA LEU A 80 -16.96 5.96 12.19
C LEU A 80 -18.28 5.18 12.19
N LYS A 81 -18.41 4.16 11.35
CA LYS A 81 -19.59 3.27 11.33
C LYS A 81 -19.79 2.54 12.65
N SER A 82 -18.71 2.06 13.27
CA SER A 82 -18.80 1.39 14.57
C SER A 82 -19.23 2.32 15.72
N GLN A 83 -19.06 3.64 15.59
CA GLN A 83 -19.54 4.59 16.59
C GLN A 83 -21.04 4.90 16.44
N LYS A 84 -21.58 4.85 15.21
CA LYS A 84 -23.01 5.06 14.93
C LYS A 84 -23.90 3.88 15.33
N LEU A 85 -23.32 2.70 15.51
CA LEU A 85 -24.04 1.44 15.67
C LEU A 85 -23.81 0.87 17.09
N PHE A 86 -24.39 1.54 18.09
CA PHE A 86 -24.40 1.08 19.48
C PHE A 86 -25.20 -0.23 19.59
N GLY A 87 -24.50 -1.36 19.67
CA GLY A 87 -25.07 -2.67 20.01
C GLY A 87 -25.08 -3.69 18.87
N ILE A 88 -24.32 -4.77 19.05
CA ILE A 88 -24.45 -6.09 18.38
C ILE A 88 -23.93 -6.21 16.93
N THR A 89 -23.93 -5.19 16.07
CA THR A 89 -23.49 -5.37 14.66
C THR A 89 -21.96 -5.25 14.42
N GLY A 90 -21.18 -4.86 15.43
CA GLY A 90 -19.71 -4.69 15.32
C GLY A 90 -18.87 -5.95 15.07
N LEU A 91 -19.50 -7.13 15.05
CA LEU A 91 -18.86 -8.41 14.70
C LEU A 91 -18.83 -8.66 13.18
N TRP A 92 -19.80 -8.16 12.42
CA TRP A 92 -19.91 -8.44 10.97
C TRP A 92 -18.86 -7.71 10.13
N SER A 93 -18.49 -6.48 10.48
CA SER A 93 -17.39 -5.78 9.78
C SER A 93 -16.07 -6.50 10.02
N ARG A 94 -15.75 -6.89 11.26
CA ARG A 94 -14.53 -7.63 11.58
C ARG A 94 -14.38 -8.95 10.83
N ILE A 95 -15.48 -9.64 10.50
CA ILE A 95 -15.45 -10.89 9.74
C ILE A 95 -15.15 -10.62 8.25
N LYS A 96 -15.79 -9.61 7.65
CA LYS A 96 -15.47 -9.18 6.28
C LYS A 96 -14.01 -8.70 6.16
N ASP A 97 -13.54 -7.98 7.18
CA ASP A 97 -12.16 -7.45 7.26
C ASP A 97 -11.12 -8.58 7.32
N LYS A 98 -11.40 -9.66 8.07
CA LYS A 98 -10.55 -10.85 8.12
C LYS A 98 -10.55 -11.63 6.80
N GLY A 99 -11.68 -11.67 6.11
CA GLY A 99 -11.80 -12.33 4.80
C GLY A 99 -10.99 -11.64 3.70
N GLN A 100 -11.04 -10.30 3.63
CA GLN A 100 -10.23 -9.53 2.68
C GLN A 100 -8.74 -9.65 2.99
N LEU A 101 -8.35 -9.51 4.27
CA LEU A 101 -6.97 -9.70 4.69
C LEU A 101 -6.46 -11.11 4.38
N ALA A 102 -7.28 -12.15 4.53
CA ALA A 102 -6.92 -13.52 4.18
C ALA A 102 -6.73 -13.71 2.67
N LYS A 103 -7.60 -13.11 1.83
CA LYS A 103 -7.41 -13.08 0.37
C LYS A 103 -6.12 -12.36 -0.02
N ASP A 104 -5.87 -11.20 0.57
CA ASP A 104 -4.67 -10.39 0.31
C ASP A 104 -3.40 -11.11 0.79
N THR A 105 -3.47 -11.82 1.93
CA THR A 105 -2.37 -12.62 2.48
C THR A 105 -2.10 -13.87 1.63
N TRP A 106 -3.13 -14.60 1.18
CA TRP A 106 -2.98 -15.76 0.30
C TRP A 106 -2.38 -15.38 -1.05
N GLY A 107 -2.83 -14.25 -1.63
CA GLY A 107 -2.29 -13.70 -2.87
C GLY A 107 -0.81 -13.28 -2.77
N THR A 108 -0.33 -12.95 -1.57
CA THR A 108 1.06 -12.55 -1.29
C THR A 108 1.96 -13.77 -1.06
N ILE A 109 1.49 -14.80 -0.34
CA ILE A 109 2.25 -16.02 -0.02
C ILE A 109 2.53 -16.87 -1.27
N SER A 110 1.63 -16.88 -2.27
CA SER A 110 1.78 -17.68 -3.50
C SER A 110 2.90 -17.26 -4.47
N ARG A 111 3.69 -16.20 -4.18
CA ARG A 111 4.47 -15.50 -5.23
C ARG A 111 6.00 -15.50 -5.11
N ALA A 112 6.58 -15.93 -3.99
CA ALA A 112 8.00 -16.33 -4.00
C ALA A 112 8.25 -17.46 -5.03
N ILE A 113 7.23 -18.31 -5.20
CA ILE A 113 7.18 -19.37 -6.21
C ILE A 113 7.23 -18.81 -7.64
N VAL A 114 6.62 -17.65 -7.92
CA VAL A 114 6.56 -17.07 -9.28
C VAL A 114 7.92 -16.50 -9.72
N ALA A 115 8.68 -15.92 -8.79
CA ALA A 115 10.03 -15.46 -9.07
C ALA A 115 10.95 -16.66 -9.37
N GLN A 116 10.90 -17.68 -8.52
CA GLN A 116 11.70 -18.90 -8.68
C GLN A 116 11.33 -19.67 -9.96
N SER A 117 10.03 -19.87 -10.23
CA SER A 117 9.56 -20.55 -11.43
C SER A 117 9.92 -19.80 -12.72
N SER A 118 10.01 -18.46 -12.69
CA SER A 118 10.38 -17.68 -13.86
C SER A 118 11.87 -17.77 -14.19
N VAL A 119 12.72 -17.89 -13.17
CA VAL A 119 14.16 -18.17 -13.37
C VAL A 119 14.35 -19.58 -13.90
N GLU A 120 13.61 -20.56 -13.37
CA GLU A 120 13.63 -21.94 -13.87
C GLU A 120 13.11 -22.06 -15.32
N GLU A 121 12.06 -21.31 -15.67
CA GLU A 121 11.56 -21.21 -17.05
C GLU A 121 12.63 -20.67 -18.01
N MET A 122 13.39 -19.65 -17.58
CA MET A 122 14.47 -19.07 -18.37
C MET A 122 15.62 -20.07 -18.56
N ALA A 123 16.04 -20.74 -17.49
CA ALA A 123 17.09 -21.78 -17.58
C ALA A 123 16.69 -22.92 -18.53
N LYS A 124 15.43 -23.38 -18.47
CA LYS A 124 14.92 -24.40 -19.39
C LYS A 124 14.81 -23.93 -20.83
N ALA A 125 14.54 -22.63 -21.05
CA ALA A 125 14.50 -22.05 -22.38
C ALA A 125 15.91 -21.93 -22.99
N GLU A 126 16.90 -21.57 -22.18
CA GLU A 126 18.32 -21.53 -22.56
C GLU A 126 18.83 -22.93 -22.91
N GLU A 127 18.54 -23.96 -22.09
CA GLU A 127 18.93 -25.35 -22.36
C GLU A 127 18.33 -25.92 -23.66
N LYS A 128 17.11 -25.49 -24.03
CA LYS A 128 16.41 -25.96 -25.23
C LYS A 128 16.71 -25.13 -26.48
N GLY A 129 17.19 -23.91 -26.32
CA GLY A 129 17.26 -22.91 -27.38
C GLY A 129 18.37 -23.16 -28.40
N GLY A 130 19.47 -23.84 -28.04
CA GLY A 130 20.56 -24.12 -28.98
C GLY A 130 21.04 -22.87 -29.72
N GLU A 131 21.21 -22.95 -31.04
CA GLU A 131 21.61 -21.81 -31.91
C GLU A 131 20.56 -20.70 -31.99
N ASP A 132 19.29 -20.99 -31.68
CA ASP A 132 18.21 -20.01 -31.65
C ASP A 132 18.30 -19.08 -30.43
N TRP A 133 19.11 -19.39 -29.41
CA TRP A 133 19.28 -18.58 -28.20
C TRP A 133 20.32 -17.47 -28.41
N THR A 134 19.93 -16.47 -29.20
CA THR A 134 20.76 -15.28 -29.47
C THR A 134 20.84 -14.35 -28.26
N ASP A 135 21.84 -13.47 -28.26
CA ASP A 135 22.00 -12.43 -27.23
C ASP A 135 20.77 -11.53 -27.11
N GLU A 136 20.12 -11.18 -28.23
CA GLU A 136 18.83 -10.47 -28.22
C GLU A 136 17.73 -11.23 -27.48
N LYS A 137 17.55 -12.53 -27.75
CA LYS A 137 16.50 -13.34 -27.09
C LYS A 137 16.81 -13.52 -25.60
N ARG A 138 18.07 -13.71 -25.24
CA ARG A 138 18.53 -13.77 -23.85
C ARG A 138 18.15 -12.47 -23.12
N ALA A 139 18.49 -11.32 -23.69
CA ALA A 139 18.18 -10.02 -23.11
C ALA A 139 16.66 -9.77 -22.95
N GLU A 140 15.83 -10.21 -23.92
CA GLU A 140 14.36 -10.10 -23.79
C GLU A 140 13.83 -10.96 -22.62
N TYR A 141 14.33 -12.19 -22.48
CA TYR A 141 13.95 -13.08 -21.38
C TYR A 141 14.41 -12.54 -20.04
N GLU A 142 15.63 -12.03 -19.93
CA GLU A 142 16.15 -11.39 -18.72
C GLU A 142 15.30 -10.19 -18.31
N LYS A 143 14.94 -9.31 -19.26
CA LYS A 143 14.04 -8.17 -19.01
C LYS A 143 12.68 -8.65 -18.47
N LYS A 144 12.10 -9.70 -19.05
CA LYS A 144 10.82 -10.28 -18.63
C LYS A 144 10.89 -10.88 -17.22
N VAL A 145 11.93 -11.64 -16.92
CA VAL A 145 12.14 -12.26 -15.60
C VAL A 145 12.36 -11.17 -14.55
N ALA A 146 13.20 -10.17 -14.84
CA ALA A 146 13.43 -9.03 -13.97
C ALA A 146 12.13 -8.29 -13.63
N GLY A 147 11.28 -8.00 -14.63
CA GLY A 147 9.97 -7.38 -14.41
C GLY A 147 9.02 -8.23 -13.54
N LYS A 148 9.02 -9.56 -13.70
CA LYS A 148 8.23 -10.48 -12.85
C LYS A 148 8.73 -10.52 -11.41
N ILE A 149 10.05 -10.52 -11.20
CA ILE A 149 10.67 -10.48 -9.86
C ILE A 149 10.31 -9.15 -9.19
N LEU A 150 10.47 -8.03 -9.90
CA LEU A 150 10.09 -6.71 -9.42
C LEU A 150 8.61 -6.65 -9.03
N ALA A 151 7.72 -7.19 -9.87
CA ALA A 151 6.29 -7.29 -9.61
C ALA A 151 5.94 -8.08 -8.33
N ALA A 152 6.72 -9.12 -8.01
CA ALA A 152 6.54 -9.91 -6.79
C ALA A 152 7.05 -9.18 -5.55
N ALA A 153 8.27 -8.62 -5.62
CA ALA A 153 8.87 -7.84 -4.55
C ALA A 153 8.04 -6.60 -4.20
N TRP A 154 7.52 -5.92 -5.22
CA TRP A 154 6.67 -4.75 -5.08
C TRP A 154 5.38 -5.06 -4.33
N ARG A 155 4.68 -6.15 -4.67
CA ARG A 155 3.47 -6.56 -3.95
C ARG A 155 3.73 -6.88 -2.48
N GLY A 156 4.86 -7.53 -2.17
CA GLY A 156 5.29 -7.76 -0.79
C GLY A 156 5.48 -6.44 -0.03
N THR A 157 6.18 -5.49 -0.66
CA THR A 157 6.40 -4.15 -0.11
C THR A 157 5.09 -3.41 0.14
N LYS A 158 4.17 -3.40 -0.84
CA LYS A 158 2.83 -2.82 -0.72
C LYS A 158 2.05 -3.43 0.44
N PHE A 159 2.07 -4.75 0.59
CA PHE A 159 1.40 -5.45 1.70
C PHE A 159 1.98 -5.05 3.07
N GLU A 160 3.30 -4.91 3.18
CA GLU A 160 3.96 -4.46 4.41
C GLU A 160 3.58 -3.01 4.75
N ILE A 161 3.58 -2.10 3.76
CA ILE A 161 3.16 -0.71 3.91
C ILE A 161 1.72 -0.67 4.45
N GLN A 162 0.78 -1.35 3.78
CA GLN A 162 -0.61 -1.41 4.22
C GLN A 162 -0.75 -2.04 5.61
N GLY A 163 0.05 -3.06 5.93
CA GLY A 163 0.09 -3.67 7.26
C GLY A 163 0.47 -2.70 8.36
N VAL A 164 1.53 -1.92 8.16
CA VAL A 164 1.96 -0.89 9.10
C VAL A 164 0.91 0.21 9.26
N LEU A 165 0.32 0.67 8.15
CA LEU A 165 -0.71 1.72 8.17
C LEU A 165 -1.97 1.27 8.91
N ARG A 166 -2.39 0.00 8.74
CA ARG A 166 -3.49 -0.58 9.50
C ARG A 166 -3.22 -0.55 11.00
N ASP A 167 -2.02 -0.97 11.43
CA ASP A 167 -1.62 -0.94 12.85
C ASP A 167 -1.60 0.49 13.42
N VAL A 168 -1.08 1.45 12.64
CA VAL A 168 -1.04 2.88 13.02
C VAL A 168 -2.46 3.43 13.19
N CYS A 169 -3.36 3.19 12.22
CA CYS A 169 -4.74 3.63 12.31
C CYS A 169 -5.46 2.95 13.48
N ASP A 170 -5.25 1.65 13.69
CA ASP A 170 -5.85 0.92 14.81
C ASP A 170 -5.44 1.49 16.16
N ARG A 171 -4.14 1.75 16.34
CA ARG A 171 -3.62 2.32 17.59
C ARG A 171 -4.13 3.74 17.82
N MET A 172 -4.22 4.57 16.79
CA MET A 172 -4.69 5.95 16.91
C MET A 172 -6.21 6.05 17.16
N LEU A 173 -7.02 5.27 16.44
CA LEU A 173 -8.49 5.37 16.47
C LEU A 173 -9.11 4.60 17.66
N ASN A 174 -8.41 3.57 18.18
CA ASN A 174 -8.92 2.78 19.29
C ASN A 174 -8.27 3.10 20.65
N ASP A 175 -7.47 4.17 20.75
CA ASP A 175 -6.85 4.60 22.00
C ASP A 175 -7.89 5.14 22.99
N LYS A 176 -8.30 4.30 23.95
CA LYS A 176 -9.32 4.65 24.94
C LYS A 176 -8.87 5.72 25.95
N THR A 177 -7.58 6.05 26.00
CA THR A 177 -7.10 7.16 26.83
C THR A 177 -7.48 8.52 26.24
N VAL A 178 -7.82 8.56 24.94
CA VAL A 178 -8.29 9.75 24.24
C VAL A 178 -9.83 9.75 24.14
N LYS A 179 -10.44 10.90 24.45
CA LYS A 179 -11.89 11.10 24.35
C LYS A 179 -12.42 10.67 22.98
N LEU A 180 -13.63 10.09 22.97
CA LEU A 180 -14.23 9.55 21.75
C LEU A 180 -14.35 10.62 20.65
N ASP A 181 -14.79 11.83 21.00
CA ASP A 181 -14.97 12.93 20.04
C ASP A 181 -13.67 13.26 19.30
N LYS A 182 -12.55 13.33 20.01
CA LYS A 182 -11.22 13.54 19.41
C LYS A 182 -10.82 12.40 18.48
N ARG A 183 -11.22 11.16 18.77
CA ARG A 183 -10.97 10.01 17.88
C ARG A 183 -11.86 10.05 16.63
N ILE A 184 -13.09 10.54 16.75
CA ILE A 184 -13.98 10.82 15.62
C ILE A 184 -13.41 11.93 14.74
N GLU A 185 -12.91 13.02 15.34
CA GLU A 185 -12.20 14.09 14.61
C GLU A 185 -11.01 13.53 13.84
N ARG A 186 -10.14 12.73 14.47
CA ARG A 186 -9.01 12.07 13.80
C ARG A 186 -9.47 11.20 12.62
N ALA A 187 -10.59 10.48 12.75
CA ALA A 187 -11.13 9.69 11.65
C ALA A 187 -11.64 10.56 10.48
N HIS A 188 -12.24 11.72 10.74
CA HIS A 188 -12.60 12.67 9.67
C HIS A 188 -11.37 13.27 9.00
N GLY A 189 -10.35 13.69 9.76
CA GLY A 189 -9.08 14.15 9.18
C GLY A 189 -8.41 13.07 8.32
N LEU A 190 -8.50 11.81 8.75
CA LEU A 190 -8.03 10.66 7.99
C LEU A 190 -8.78 10.49 6.65
N MET A 191 -10.10 10.70 6.63
CA MET A 191 -10.89 10.67 5.39
C MET A 191 -10.49 11.78 4.40
N ILE A 192 -10.16 12.98 4.89
CA ILE A 192 -9.70 14.09 4.03
C ILE A 192 -8.40 13.71 3.32
N ILE A 193 -7.41 13.21 4.06
CA ILE A 193 -6.14 12.75 3.48
C ILE A 193 -6.40 11.62 2.49
N ALA A 194 -7.24 10.65 2.87
CA ALA A 194 -7.54 9.49 2.05
C ALA A 194 -8.14 9.84 0.69
N GLU A 195 -9.02 10.83 0.65
CA GLU A 195 -9.65 11.33 -0.57
C GLU A 195 -8.62 11.91 -1.54
N LEU A 196 -7.72 12.76 -1.05
CA LEU A 196 -6.67 13.38 -1.87
C LEU A 196 -5.69 12.33 -2.39
N PHE A 197 -5.30 11.39 -1.53
CA PHE A 197 -4.38 10.31 -1.91
C PHE A 197 -4.99 9.37 -2.95
N ALA A 198 -6.30 9.09 -2.87
CA ALA A 198 -7.01 8.27 -3.85
C ALA A 198 -7.21 8.98 -5.20
N LYS A 199 -7.26 10.32 -5.20
CA LYS A 199 -7.38 11.15 -6.40
C LYS A 199 -6.05 11.51 -7.06
N ALA A 200 -4.92 11.16 -6.43
CA ALA A 200 -3.60 11.42 -6.98
C ALA A 200 -3.48 10.86 -8.40
N ALA A 201 -3.07 11.71 -9.34
CA ALA A 201 -2.86 11.38 -10.74
C ALA A 201 -1.69 12.21 -11.27
N ARG A 202 -0.99 11.65 -12.27
CA ARG A 202 0.03 12.37 -13.04
C ARG A 202 -0.59 12.92 -14.31
N ASP A 203 -0.17 14.11 -14.72
CA ASP A 203 -0.49 14.67 -16.03
C ASP A 203 0.36 13.99 -17.12
N PRO A 204 -0.08 13.97 -18.39
CA PRO A 204 0.65 13.34 -19.49
C PRO A 204 2.07 13.89 -19.71
N ASP A 205 2.32 15.12 -19.30
CA ASP A 205 3.63 15.78 -19.46
C ASP A 205 4.60 15.48 -18.29
N GLU A 206 4.13 14.76 -17.26
CA GLU A 206 4.91 14.40 -16.06
C GLU A 206 5.63 13.04 -16.22
N GLU A 207 5.90 12.60 -17.46
CA GLU A 207 6.65 11.38 -17.73
C GLU A 207 8.15 11.55 -17.41
N GLY A 208 8.72 10.67 -16.57
CA GLY A 208 10.15 10.67 -16.25
C GLY A 208 10.74 9.30 -15.89
N ASP A 209 12.06 9.26 -15.67
CA ASP A 209 12.86 8.05 -15.41
C ASP A 209 12.38 7.20 -14.22
N PHE A 210 11.71 7.81 -13.24
CA PHE A 210 11.12 7.11 -12.09
C PHE A 210 10.05 6.09 -12.49
N MET A 211 9.52 6.20 -13.71
CA MET A 211 8.57 5.25 -14.29
C MET A 211 9.24 4.04 -14.93
N ALA A 212 10.56 4.01 -15.14
CA ALA A 212 11.21 2.88 -15.82
C ALA A 212 10.98 1.55 -15.10
N PHE A 213 11.01 1.55 -13.76
CA PHE A 213 10.67 0.38 -12.96
C PHE A 213 9.18 0.02 -13.02
N GLU A 214 8.30 1.03 -13.04
CA GLU A 214 6.85 0.85 -13.17
C GLU A 214 6.50 0.27 -14.55
N GLN A 215 7.10 0.79 -15.62
CA GLN A 215 6.96 0.32 -17.01
C GLN A 215 7.51 -1.10 -17.17
N LEU A 216 8.72 -1.38 -16.68
CA LEU A 216 9.29 -2.73 -16.69
C LEU A 216 8.38 -3.75 -16.00
N MET A 217 7.82 -3.36 -14.84
CA MET A 217 6.86 -4.17 -14.12
C MET A 217 5.54 -4.36 -14.91
N ALA A 218 5.02 -3.30 -15.53
CA ALA A 218 3.77 -3.32 -16.30
C ALA A 218 3.91 -4.19 -17.56
N GLU A 219 4.98 -4.03 -18.33
CA GLU A 219 5.29 -4.82 -19.52
C GLU A 219 5.33 -6.33 -19.20
N ALA A 220 5.96 -6.70 -18.08
CA ALA A 220 6.04 -8.08 -17.63
C ALA A 220 4.68 -8.65 -17.20
N GLN A 221 3.74 -7.81 -16.77
CA GLN A 221 2.39 -8.21 -16.38
C GLN A 221 1.43 -8.29 -17.58
N MET A 222 1.48 -7.33 -18.52
CA MET A 222 0.59 -7.28 -19.70
C MET A 222 0.82 -8.42 -20.69
N LYS A 223 2.07 -8.90 -20.85
CA LYS A 223 2.36 -10.07 -21.71
C LYS A 223 1.67 -11.37 -21.22
N LYS A 224 1.13 -11.40 -19.98
CA LYS A 224 0.36 -12.54 -19.45
C LYS A 224 -1.08 -12.58 -19.99
N GLU A 225 -1.71 -11.43 -20.25
CA GLU A 225 -3.11 -11.37 -20.70
C GLU A 225 -3.26 -11.85 -22.15
N LYS A 226 -2.34 -11.50 -23.05
CA LYS A 226 -2.38 -11.94 -24.45
C LYS A 226 -2.15 -13.44 -24.68
N THR A 227 -1.70 -14.17 -23.67
CA THR A 227 -1.45 -15.62 -23.76
C THR A 227 -2.56 -16.46 -23.12
N ALA A 228 -3.48 -15.83 -22.37
CA ALA A 228 -4.61 -16.50 -21.74
C ALA A 228 -5.87 -16.55 -22.64
N ASP A 229 -5.82 -15.91 -23.81
CA ASP A 229 -6.94 -15.74 -24.74
C ASP A 229 -6.69 -16.43 -26.11
N LYS A 230 -5.84 -17.46 -26.13
CA LYS A 230 -5.62 -18.38 -27.25
C LYS A 230 -5.55 -19.81 -26.73
#